data_AF-A0A177N8X2-F1
#
_entry.id   AF-A0A177N8X2-F1
#
_cell.length_a   1.000
_cell.length_b   1.000
_cell.length_c   1.000
_cell.angle_alpha   90.00
_cell.angle_beta   90.00
_cell.angle_gamma   90.00
#
_symmetry.space_group_name_H-M   'P 1'
#
loop_
_entity.id
_entity.type
_entity.pdbx_description
1 polymer ?
#
loop_
_entity_poly.entity_id
_entity_poly.type
_entity_poly.pdbx_seq_one_letter_code
_entity_poly.pdbx_strand_id
1 'polypeptide(L)'
;MLELLTVVALMAVLAGVAISAYDGVQDQARLDATRYEIAELRKALLQFRRDSGSNDLPGEGVYDCTDAANGNPANANPDFNFPAEAGSNDADKIAWCQHPANFWMLFADPFGTGWNPDTHRGWRGPYLQRKSGLRNFGAINGVWVVDDAYGTPFALQILTPDYARVVSAGPDRNLPAAANACEPATGTDDIVLCLLR
;
A
#
# COMPACT_ATOMS: atom_id res chain seq x y z
N MET A 1 38.76 41.91 -12.77
CA MET A 1 37.35 41.82 -12.33
C MET A 1 36.43 41.24 -13.40
N LEU A 2 36.61 41.57 -14.70
CA LEU A 2 35.86 40.97 -15.81
C LEU A 2 35.93 39.43 -15.87
N GLU A 3 37.10 38.86 -15.57
CA GLU A 3 37.35 37.42 -15.61
C GLU A 3 36.56 36.62 -14.56
N LEU A 4 36.36 37.17 -13.37
CA LEU A 4 35.52 36.51 -12.35
C LEU A 4 34.02 36.60 -12.74
N LEU A 5 33.62 37.70 -13.37
CA LEU A 5 32.24 37.93 -13.79
C LEU A 5 31.85 37.01 -14.96
N THR A 6 32.75 36.76 -15.91
CA THR A 6 32.51 35.82 -17.01
C THR A 6 32.38 34.39 -16.51
N VAL A 7 33.19 33.96 -15.55
CA VAL A 7 33.11 32.62 -14.95
C VAL A 7 31.78 32.42 -14.22
N VAL A 8 31.34 33.39 -13.41
CA VAL A 8 30.07 33.30 -12.69
C VAL A 8 28.89 33.30 -13.66
N ALA A 9 28.92 34.12 -14.72
CA ALA A 9 27.88 34.13 -15.74
C ALA A 9 27.80 32.78 -16.49
N LEU A 10 28.94 32.20 -16.82
CA LEU A 10 29.00 30.92 -17.53
C LEU A 10 28.54 29.75 -16.63
N MET A 11 28.91 29.76 -15.35
CA MET A 11 28.41 28.80 -14.35
C MET A 11 26.90 28.91 -14.15
N ALA A 12 26.33 30.13 -14.12
CA ALA A 12 24.90 30.32 -13.97
C ALA A 12 24.10 29.74 -15.16
N VAL A 13 24.61 29.93 -16.39
CA VAL A 13 23.99 29.37 -17.59
C VAL A 13 24.08 27.83 -17.59
N LEU A 14 25.25 27.27 -17.25
CA LEU A 14 25.43 25.82 -17.18
C LEU A 14 24.56 25.17 -16.09
N ALA A 15 24.45 25.81 -14.93
CA ALA A 15 23.59 25.34 -13.84
C ALA A 15 22.10 25.35 -14.27
N GLY A 16 21.66 26.41 -14.96
CA GLY A 16 20.28 26.49 -15.48
C GLY A 16 19.96 25.37 -16.47
N VAL A 17 20.86 25.09 -17.42
CA VAL A 17 20.68 23.99 -18.39
C VAL A 17 20.69 22.64 -17.69
N ALA A 18 21.61 22.43 -16.74
CA ALA A 18 21.73 21.16 -16.01
C ALA A 18 20.49 20.81 -15.18
N ILE A 19 19.84 21.80 -14.54
CA ILE A 19 18.62 21.57 -13.73
C ILE A 19 17.46 21.10 -14.63
N SER A 20 17.24 21.78 -15.75
CA SER A 20 16.12 21.45 -16.66
C SER A 20 16.20 20.03 -17.27
N ALA A 21 17.41 19.48 -17.42
CA ALA A 21 17.62 18.13 -17.92
C ALA A 21 17.35 17.04 -16.85
N TYR A 22 17.38 17.41 -15.56
CA TYR A 22 17.26 16.46 -14.46
C TYR A 22 15.80 16.16 -14.06
N ASP A 23 14.91 17.15 -14.18
CA ASP A 23 13.50 17.02 -13.75
C ASP A 23 12.78 15.87 -14.49
N GLY A 24 12.92 15.78 -15.82
CA GLY A 24 12.27 14.71 -16.59
C GLY A 24 12.79 13.29 -16.30
N VAL A 25 14.06 13.15 -15.88
CA VAL A 25 14.65 11.85 -15.53
C VAL A 25 14.16 11.38 -14.16
N GLN A 26 14.02 12.30 -13.21
CA GLN A 26 13.53 11.97 -11.87
C GLN A 26 12.08 11.48 -11.89
N ASP A 27 11.22 12.10 -12.70
CA ASP A 27 9.82 11.70 -12.79
C ASP A 27 9.64 10.32 -13.41
N GLN A 28 10.38 10.01 -14.47
CA GLN A 28 10.38 8.66 -15.06
C GLN A 28 10.92 7.61 -14.09
N ALA A 29 12.01 7.92 -13.37
CA ALA A 29 12.56 7.01 -12.38
C ALA A 29 11.58 6.71 -11.24
N ARG A 30 10.79 7.71 -10.79
CA ARG A 30 9.74 7.51 -9.79
C ARG A 30 8.59 6.65 -10.33
N LEU A 31 8.13 6.90 -11.56
CA LEU A 31 7.08 6.08 -12.19
C LEU A 31 7.50 4.60 -12.28
N ASP A 32 8.73 4.34 -12.74
CA ASP A 32 9.24 2.98 -12.88
C ASP A 32 9.46 2.30 -11.52
N ALA A 33 9.94 3.05 -10.51
CA ALA A 33 10.05 2.55 -9.15
C ALA A 33 8.66 2.18 -8.58
N THR A 34 7.66 3.05 -8.70
CA THR A 34 6.29 2.78 -8.25
C THR A 34 5.69 1.56 -8.96
N ARG A 35 5.93 1.39 -10.27
CA ARG A 35 5.49 0.20 -11.03
C ARG A 35 6.17 -1.08 -10.57
N TYR A 36 7.44 -1.01 -10.18
CA TYR A 36 8.14 -2.15 -9.60
C TYR A 36 7.57 -2.50 -8.21
N GLU A 37 7.35 -1.50 -7.37
CA GLU A 37 6.83 -1.69 -6.01
C GLU A 37 5.41 -2.25 -5.99
N ILE A 38 4.52 -1.76 -6.86
CA ILE A 38 3.15 -2.31 -6.96
C ILE A 38 3.15 -3.76 -7.46
N ALA A 39 4.13 -4.14 -8.29
CA ALA A 39 4.28 -5.52 -8.75
C ALA A 39 4.81 -6.44 -7.63
N GLU A 40 5.70 -5.96 -6.77
CA GLU A 40 6.14 -6.68 -5.57
C GLU A 40 4.98 -6.83 -4.57
N LEU A 41 4.20 -5.78 -4.36
CA LEU A 41 3.00 -5.81 -3.51
C LEU A 41 1.97 -6.81 -4.03
N ARG A 42 1.76 -6.88 -5.35
CA ARG A 42 0.95 -7.95 -5.98
C ARG A 42 1.47 -9.34 -5.64
N LYS A 43 2.78 -9.59 -5.80
CA LYS A 43 3.35 -10.91 -5.50
C LYS A 43 3.11 -11.28 -4.05
N ALA A 44 3.31 -10.35 -3.12
CA ALA A 44 3.06 -10.56 -1.70
C ALA A 44 1.59 -10.88 -1.40
N LEU A 45 0.65 -10.14 -1.97
CA LEU A 45 -0.79 -10.39 -1.82
C LEU A 45 -1.20 -11.77 -2.37
N LEU A 46 -0.68 -12.14 -3.54
CA LEU A 46 -0.97 -13.45 -4.14
C LEU A 46 -0.32 -14.60 -3.38
N GLN A 47 0.85 -14.37 -2.78
CA GLN A 47 1.53 -15.35 -1.93
C GLN A 47 0.76 -15.52 -0.62
N PHE A 48 0.38 -14.42 0.04
CA PHE A 48 -0.50 -14.44 1.22
C PHE A 48 -1.77 -15.24 0.96
N ARG A 49 -2.46 -14.95 -0.15
CA ARG A 49 -3.70 -15.63 -0.55
C ARG A 49 -3.51 -17.14 -0.75
N ARG A 50 -2.37 -17.54 -1.33
CA ARG A 50 -2.05 -18.94 -1.57
C ARG A 50 -1.71 -19.66 -0.28
N ASP A 51 -0.92 -19.01 0.57
CA ASP A 51 -0.40 -19.58 1.81
C ASP A 51 -1.51 -19.68 2.87
N SER A 52 -2.44 -18.72 2.92
CA SER A 52 -3.61 -18.80 3.80
C SER A 52 -4.51 -20.00 3.51
N GLY A 53 -4.63 -20.38 2.23
CA GLY A 53 -5.50 -21.45 1.76
C GLY A 53 -6.99 -21.10 1.69
N SER A 54 -7.40 -19.91 2.14
CA SER A 54 -8.79 -19.46 2.04
C SER A 54 -9.10 -18.82 0.68
N ASN A 55 -8.06 -18.49 -0.10
CA ASN A 55 -8.14 -17.67 -1.30
C ASN A 55 -8.65 -16.23 -1.05
N ASP A 56 -8.63 -15.76 0.19
CA ASP A 56 -9.00 -14.38 0.51
C ASP A 56 -7.78 -13.43 0.48
N LEU A 57 -8.07 -12.16 0.21
CA LEU A 57 -7.14 -11.05 0.41
C LEU A 57 -7.23 -10.54 1.86
N PRO A 58 -6.26 -9.71 2.32
CA PRO A 58 -6.37 -9.05 3.61
C PRO A 58 -7.70 -8.29 3.77
N GLY A 59 -8.34 -8.44 4.94
CA GLY A 59 -9.64 -7.80 5.24
C GLY A 59 -10.87 -8.58 4.77
N GLU A 60 -10.72 -9.72 4.11
CA GLU A 60 -11.82 -10.49 3.51
C GLU A 60 -11.92 -11.92 4.07
N GLY A 61 -13.13 -12.49 4.05
CA GLY A 61 -13.36 -13.88 4.41
C GLY A 61 -12.90 -14.19 5.83
N VAL A 62 -12.00 -15.17 5.99
CA VAL A 62 -11.41 -15.48 7.31
C VAL A 62 -10.54 -14.33 7.84
N TYR A 63 -10.09 -13.43 6.97
CA TYR A 63 -9.33 -12.23 7.32
C TYR A 63 -10.22 -10.99 7.50
N ASP A 64 -11.54 -11.14 7.65
CA ASP A 64 -12.42 -10.04 8.03
C ASP A 64 -12.00 -9.47 9.40
N CYS A 65 -11.86 -8.14 9.45
CA CYS A 65 -11.51 -7.38 10.65
C CYS A 65 -12.62 -7.38 11.73
N THR A 66 -13.83 -7.80 11.37
CA THR A 66 -15.00 -7.84 12.25
C THR A 66 -15.36 -9.26 12.69
N ASP A 67 -16.15 -9.37 13.76
CA ASP A 67 -16.76 -10.63 14.22
C ASP A 67 -18.09 -10.93 13.48
N ALA A 68 -18.19 -10.57 12.20
CA ALA A 68 -19.39 -10.80 11.39
C ALA A 68 -19.69 -12.30 11.23
N ALA A 69 -18.68 -13.16 11.21
CA ALA A 69 -18.83 -14.61 11.13
C ALA A 69 -19.66 -15.20 12.29
N ASN A 70 -19.64 -14.55 13.46
CA ASN A 70 -20.41 -14.94 14.64
C ASN A 70 -21.64 -14.05 14.90
N GLY A 71 -21.98 -13.17 13.95
CA GLY A 71 -23.16 -12.31 14.01
C GLY A 71 -22.95 -10.98 14.75
N ASN A 72 -21.70 -10.60 15.06
CA ASN A 72 -21.38 -9.36 15.78
C ASN A 72 -20.51 -8.42 14.93
N PRO A 73 -21.01 -7.85 13.82
CA PRO A 73 -20.21 -7.02 12.90
C PRO A 73 -19.70 -5.71 13.51
N ALA A 74 -20.18 -5.30 14.69
CA ALA A 74 -19.70 -4.12 15.42
C ALA A 74 -18.47 -4.42 16.31
N ASN A 75 -18.12 -5.70 16.47
CA ASN A 75 -17.02 -6.15 17.30
C ASN A 75 -15.82 -6.48 16.43
N ALA A 76 -14.61 -6.17 16.90
CA ALA A 76 -13.40 -6.56 16.20
C ALA A 76 -13.25 -8.09 16.26
N ASN A 77 -12.68 -8.68 15.22
CA ASN A 77 -12.49 -10.12 15.15
C ASN A 77 -11.70 -10.62 16.38
N PRO A 78 -12.30 -11.44 17.26
CA PRO A 78 -11.67 -11.84 18.52
C PRO A 78 -10.50 -12.80 18.32
N ASP A 79 -10.43 -13.48 17.16
CA ASP A 79 -9.35 -14.38 16.82
C ASP A 79 -8.08 -13.64 16.38
N PHE A 80 -8.16 -12.34 16.12
CA PHE A 80 -7.02 -11.53 15.69
C PHE A 80 -6.20 -11.01 16.87
N ASN A 81 -4.89 -11.23 16.79
CA ASN A 81 -3.88 -10.59 17.60
C ASN A 81 -3.56 -9.20 17.03
N PHE A 82 -4.45 -8.24 17.28
CA PHE A 82 -4.26 -6.85 16.84
C PHE A 82 -3.02 -6.22 17.51
N PRO A 83 -2.19 -5.49 16.74
CA PRO A 83 -1.07 -4.76 17.32
C PRO A 83 -1.57 -3.52 18.09
N ALA A 84 -0.73 -2.97 18.96
CA ALA A 84 -1.13 -1.86 19.86
C ALA A 84 -1.58 -0.61 19.11
N GLU A 85 -1.06 -0.39 17.90
CA GLU A 85 -1.42 0.75 17.05
C GLU A 85 -2.86 0.69 16.52
N ALA A 86 -3.50 -0.50 16.54
CA ALA A 86 -4.89 -0.65 16.13
C ALA A 86 -5.89 0.00 17.08
N GLY A 87 -5.44 0.41 18.27
CA GLY A 87 -6.28 1.03 19.29
C GLY A 87 -6.83 0.04 20.31
N SER A 88 -7.57 0.58 21.29
CA SER A 88 -7.97 -0.15 22.49
C SER A 88 -9.43 -0.62 22.48
N ASN A 89 -10.28 -0.05 21.63
CA ASN A 89 -11.68 -0.44 21.49
C ASN A 89 -11.94 -1.08 20.11
N ASP A 90 -13.09 -1.74 19.97
CA ASP A 90 -13.43 -2.48 18.76
C ASP A 90 -13.61 -1.58 17.54
N ALA A 91 -14.22 -0.40 17.71
CA ALA A 91 -14.43 0.54 16.62
C ALA A 91 -13.11 1.04 16.01
N ASP A 92 -12.13 1.39 16.85
CA ASP A 92 -10.81 1.83 16.43
C ASP A 92 -10.06 0.69 15.71
N LYS A 93 -10.12 -0.53 16.25
CA LYS A 93 -9.47 -1.72 15.65
C LYS A 93 -10.03 -2.03 14.28
N ILE A 94 -11.36 -2.03 14.15
CA ILE A 94 -12.05 -2.26 12.87
C ILE A 94 -11.65 -1.17 11.87
N ALA A 95 -11.76 0.11 12.25
CA ALA A 95 -11.43 1.23 11.37
C ALA A 95 -9.96 1.23 10.94
N TRP A 96 -9.04 0.88 11.85
CA TRP A 96 -7.62 0.74 11.55
C TRP A 96 -7.36 -0.43 10.61
N CYS A 97 -7.95 -1.60 10.87
CA CYS A 97 -7.73 -2.82 10.11
C CYS A 97 -8.31 -2.75 8.69
N GLN A 98 -9.50 -2.17 8.53
CA GLN A 98 -10.19 -2.02 7.25
C GLN A 98 -9.67 -0.83 6.43
N HIS A 99 -8.76 -0.03 6.99
CA HIS A 99 -8.22 1.11 6.27
C HIS A 99 -7.50 0.62 4.99
N PRO A 100 -7.82 1.15 3.80
CA PRO A 100 -7.35 0.58 2.53
C PRO A 100 -5.82 0.66 2.36
N ALA A 101 -5.17 1.61 3.03
CA ALA A 101 -3.71 1.71 3.05
C ALA A 101 -3.02 0.79 4.09
N ASN A 102 -3.79 0.01 4.86
CA ASN A 102 -3.24 -0.84 5.91
C ASN A 102 -2.89 -2.23 5.39
N PHE A 103 -1.60 -2.52 5.24
CA PHE A 103 -1.09 -3.82 4.81
C PHE A 103 -0.57 -4.67 5.97
N TRP A 104 -1.00 -4.40 7.20
CA TRP A 104 -0.46 -5.05 8.41
C TRP A 104 -0.42 -6.59 8.34
N MET A 105 -1.43 -7.23 7.73
CA MET A 105 -1.49 -8.69 7.58
C MET A 105 -0.38 -9.27 6.69
N LEU A 106 0.25 -8.44 5.85
CA LEU A 106 1.43 -8.83 5.07
C LEU A 106 2.73 -8.77 5.89
N PHE A 107 2.70 -8.15 7.07
CA PHE A 107 3.89 -7.91 7.90
C PHE A 107 3.83 -8.66 9.23
N ALA A 108 2.63 -8.91 9.76
CA ALA A 108 2.39 -9.62 11.01
C ALA A 108 1.30 -10.68 10.85
N ASP A 109 1.42 -11.76 11.62
CA ASP A 109 0.44 -12.84 11.64
C ASP A 109 -0.81 -12.40 12.41
N PRO A 110 -1.99 -12.30 11.75
CA PRO A 110 -3.23 -11.94 12.43
C PRO A 110 -3.65 -12.98 13.46
N PHE A 111 -3.43 -14.28 13.23
CA PHE A 111 -3.92 -15.34 14.13
C PHE A 111 -2.88 -15.79 15.16
N GLY A 112 -1.60 -15.48 14.91
CA GLY A 112 -0.48 -15.95 15.73
C GLY A 112 -0.26 -17.47 15.72
N THR A 113 -0.91 -18.18 14.78
CA THR A 113 -0.81 -19.64 14.62
C THR A 113 0.33 -20.05 13.70
N GLY A 114 0.86 -19.10 12.92
CA GLY A 114 2.02 -19.27 12.05
C GLY A 114 1.78 -20.16 10.83
N TRP A 115 2.90 -20.66 10.29
CA TRP A 115 2.91 -21.55 9.14
C TRP A 115 2.90 -23.01 9.55
N ASN A 116 1.98 -23.78 8.97
CA ASN A 116 1.98 -25.22 9.08
C ASN A 116 2.75 -25.85 7.89
N PRO A 117 3.91 -26.49 8.13
CA PRO A 117 4.72 -27.10 7.08
C PRO A 117 4.13 -28.39 6.51
N ASP A 118 3.19 -29.05 7.19
CA ASP A 118 2.59 -30.31 6.74
C ASP A 118 1.45 -30.03 5.75
N THR A 119 0.60 -29.05 6.04
CA THR A 119 -0.51 -28.66 5.16
C THR A 119 -0.09 -27.64 4.11
N HIS A 120 1.10 -27.04 4.28
CA HIS A 120 1.55 -25.86 3.52
C HIS A 120 0.49 -24.75 3.60
N ARG A 121 -0.03 -24.49 4.80
CA ARG A 121 -1.06 -23.46 5.04
C ARG A 121 -0.75 -22.60 6.25
N GLY A 122 -1.35 -21.41 6.29
CA GLY A 122 -1.24 -20.45 7.38
C GLY A 122 -0.38 -19.26 6.99
N TRP A 123 0.08 -18.52 7.98
CA TRP A 123 0.87 -17.32 7.75
C TRP A 123 2.35 -17.66 7.60
N ARG A 124 2.89 -17.53 6.38
CA ARG A 124 4.27 -17.95 6.05
C ARG A 124 5.35 -16.93 6.37
N GLY A 125 5.00 -15.69 6.64
CA GLY A 125 5.99 -14.74 7.12
C GLY A 125 5.54 -13.31 6.95
N PRO A 126 6.44 -12.34 7.23
CA PRO A 126 6.34 -11.07 6.56
C PRO A 126 6.52 -11.32 5.06
N TYR A 127 5.46 -11.15 4.28
CA TYR A 127 5.47 -11.30 2.81
C TYR A 127 6.15 -10.12 2.10
N LEU A 128 6.34 -9.02 2.83
CA LEU A 128 7.10 -7.85 2.40
C LEU A 128 8.05 -7.43 3.52
N GLN A 129 9.22 -6.93 3.12
CA GLN A 129 10.05 -6.17 4.04
C GLN A 129 9.45 -4.80 4.24
N ARG A 130 9.30 -4.42 5.51
CA ARG A 130 8.73 -3.13 5.88
C ARG A 130 9.75 -2.02 5.61
N LYS A 131 9.64 -1.39 4.44
CA LYS A 131 10.46 -0.22 4.05
C LYS A 131 9.88 1.09 4.62
N SER A 132 8.56 1.14 4.75
CA SER A 132 7.82 2.29 5.28
C SER A 132 7.50 2.14 6.75
N GLY A 133 7.60 3.24 7.49
CA GLY A 133 7.21 3.31 8.89
C GLY A 133 5.69 3.29 9.10
N LEU A 134 5.28 3.52 10.34
CA LEU A 134 3.90 3.82 10.68
C LEU A 134 3.52 5.19 10.10
N ARG A 135 2.35 5.30 9.47
CA ARG A 135 1.84 6.57 8.93
C ARG A 135 0.47 6.89 9.51
N ASN A 136 0.23 8.19 9.70
CA ASN A 136 -1.09 8.70 10.04
C ASN A 136 -1.81 9.03 8.73
N PHE A 137 -3.05 8.59 8.60
CA PHE A 137 -3.86 8.76 7.41
C PHE A 137 -5.27 9.23 7.81
N GLY A 138 -5.59 10.49 7.50
CA GLY A 138 -6.83 11.11 7.96
C GLY A 138 -6.95 11.10 9.48
N ALA A 139 -8.03 10.51 10.00
CA ALA A 139 -8.27 10.38 11.44
C ALA A 139 -7.63 9.13 12.07
N ILE A 140 -7.07 8.22 11.26
CA ILE A 140 -6.48 6.97 11.73
C ILE A 140 -4.96 7.13 11.87
N ASN A 141 -4.42 6.76 13.02
CA ASN A 141 -2.98 6.84 13.31
C ASN A 141 -2.34 5.45 13.26
N GLY A 142 -1.03 5.42 13.00
CA GLY A 142 -0.26 4.18 13.14
C GLY A 142 -0.57 3.09 12.11
N VAL A 143 -0.95 3.46 10.88
CA VAL A 143 -1.25 2.51 9.81
C VAL A 143 0.04 1.89 9.26
N TRP A 144 0.03 0.58 8.98
CA TRP A 144 1.17 -0.14 8.43
C TRP A 144 1.12 -0.09 6.91
N VAL A 145 1.65 1.00 6.37
CA VAL A 145 1.59 1.30 4.93
C VAL A 145 2.76 0.72 4.16
N VAL A 146 2.60 0.67 2.84
CA VAL A 146 3.69 0.64 1.86
C VAL A 146 3.59 1.93 1.07
N ASP A 147 4.63 2.76 1.09
CA ASP A 147 4.67 3.98 0.29
C ASP A 147 5.18 3.69 -1.12
N ASP A 148 4.68 4.46 -2.08
CA ASP A 148 5.25 4.55 -3.42
C ASP A 148 6.43 5.53 -3.48
N ALA A 149 7.03 5.66 -4.67
CA ALA A 149 8.15 6.57 -4.91
C ALA A 149 7.79 8.06 -4.78
N TYR A 150 6.51 8.41 -4.68
CA TYR A 150 6.01 9.78 -4.47
C TYR A 150 5.78 10.09 -2.99
N GLY A 151 5.96 9.10 -2.11
CA GLY A 151 5.76 9.18 -0.66
C GLY A 151 4.30 9.06 -0.25
N THR A 152 3.45 8.53 -1.13
CA THR A 152 2.04 8.24 -0.83
C THR A 152 1.83 6.75 -0.59
N PRO A 153 1.02 6.37 0.40
CA PRO A 153 0.67 4.98 0.61
C PRO A 153 -0.07 4.39 -0.60
N PHE A 154 0.30 3.17 -0.99
CA PHE A 154 -0.58 2.35 -1.80
C PHE A 154 -1.89 2.09 -1.05
N ALA A 155 -2.98 1.90 -1.79
CA ALA A 155 -4.28 1.55 -1.24
C ALA A 155 -4.78 0.25 -1.87
N LEU A 156 -5.09 -0.75 -1.06
CA LEU A 156 -5.85 -1.93 -1.45
C LEU A 156 -7.34 -1.61 -1.35
N GLN A 157 -8.03 -1.70 -2.47
CA GLN A 157 -9.46 -1.44 -2.56
C GLN A 157 -10.16 -2.68 -3.06
N ILE A 158 -11.07 -3.20 -2.23
CA ILE A 158 -11.98 -4.27 -2.61
C ILE A 158 -13.18 -3.62 -3.29
N LEU A 159 -13.48 -4.01 -4.52
CA LEU A 159 -14.48 -3.32 -5.35
C LEU A 159 -15.73 -4.16 -5.58
N THR A 160 -15.53 -5.40 -6.02
CA THR A 160 -16.61 -6.37 -6.26
C THR A 160 -16.20 -7.72 -5.66
N PRO A 161 -17.11 -8.70 -5.63
CA PRO A 161 -16.77 -10.06 -5.21
C PRO A 161 -15.66 -10.72 -6.05
N ASP A 162 -15.43 -10.23 -7.28
CA ASP A 162 -14.48 -10.82 -8.23
C ASP A 162 -13.23 -9.97 -8.46
N TYR A 163 -13.24 -8.69 -8.04
CA TYR A 163 -12.17 -7.74 -8.33
C TYR A 163 -11.76 -6.93 -7.10
N ALA A 164 -10.46 -6.87 -6.90
CA ALA A 164 -9.78 -5.92 -6.04
C ALA A 164 -8.73 -5.16 -6.86
N ARG A 165 -8.27 -4.03 -6.35
CA ARG A 165 -7.16 -3.29 -6.97
C ARG A 165 -6.22 -2.70 -5.95
N VAL A 166 -4.98 -2.55 -6.35
CA VAL A 166 -3.99 -1.74 -5.65
C VAL A 166 -3.82 -0.44 -6.44
N VAL A 167 -3.82 0.70 -5.75
CA VAL A 167 -3.72 2.02 -6.38
C VAL A 167 -2.58 2.80 -5.72
N SER A 168 -1.74 3.44 -6.54
CA SER A 168 -0.89 4.56 -6.13
C SER A 168 -1.50 5.84 -6.67
N ALA A 169 -1.45 6.89 -5.84
CA ALA A 169 -1.96 8.22 -6.14
C ALA A 169 -1.04 9.03 -7.07
N GLY A 170 0.08 8.43 -7.53
CA GLY A 170 1.00 9.08 -8.44
C GLY A 170 1.56 10.43 -7.95
N PRO A 171 2.06 11.24 -8.89
CA PRO A 171 2.56 12.60 -8.63
C PRO A 171 1.57 13.56 -7.94
N ASP A 172 0.28 13.51 -8.25
CA ASP A 172 -0.73 14.43 -7.71
C ASP A 172 -1.12 14.15 -6.25
N ARG A 173 -0.80 12.94 -5.78
CA ARG A 173 -1.02 12.44 -4.42
C ARG A 173 -2.49 12.38 -4.02
N ASN A 174 -3.39 12.34 -4.99
CA ASN A 174 -4.82 12.36 -4.79
C ASN A 174 -5.45 11.02 -5.20
N LEU A 175 -5.71 10.15 -4.21
CA LEU A 175 -6.34 8.87 -4.49
C LEU A 175 -7.76 9.05 -5.08
N PRO A 176 -8.06 8.48 -6.26
CA PRO A 176 -9.36 8.64 -6.89
C PRO A 176 -10.42 7.81 -6.18
N ALA A 177 -11.68 8.28 -6.24
CA ALA A 177 -12.83 7.42 -6.04
C ALA A 177 -12.85 6.30 -7.11
N ALA A 178 -13.30 5.11 -6.76
CA ALA A 178 -13.34 3.97 -7.69
C ALA A 178 -14.22 4.26 -8.92
N ALA A 179 -13.60 4.61 -10.05
CA ALA A 179 -14.28 4.80 -11.32
C ALA A 179 -14.46 3.46 -12.07
N ASN A 180 -13.36 2.75 -12.33
CA ASN A 180 -13.33 1.42 -12.94
C ASN A 180 -12.40 0.48 -12.17
N ALA A 181 -12.67 -0.83 -12.22
CA ALA A 181 -11.96 -1.78 -11.37
C ALA A 181 -10.48 -1.97 -11.72
N CYS A 182 -10.14 -1.89 -13.00
CA CYS A 182 -8.80 -2.21 -13.48
C CYS A 182 -8.12 -1.05 -14.23
N GLU A 183 -8.70 0.15 -14.23
CA GLU A 183 -8.16 1.31 -14.95
C GLU A 183 -8.16 2.55 -14.06
N PRO A 184 -7.15 3.42 -14.19
CA PRO A 184 -7.18 4.76 -13.59
C PRO A 184 -8.30 5.58 -14.22
N ALA A 185 -8.78 6.61 -13.52
CA ALA A 185 -9.77 7.51 -14.09
C ALA A 185 -9.14 8.29 -15.26
N THR A 186 -9.95 8.59 -16.29
CA THR A 186 -9.45 9.31 -17.46
C THR A 186 -8.83 10.65 -17.06
N GLY A 187 -7.56 10.85 -17.42
CA GLY A 187 -6.84 12.07 -17.11
C GLY A 187 -6.18 12.13 -15.73
N THR A 188 -6.16 11.01 -14.98
CA THR A 188 -5.35 10.90 -13.76
C THR A 188 -4.00 10.26 -14.03
N ASP A 189 -3.05 10.56 -13.16
CA ASP A 189 -1.68 10.06 -13.12
C ASP A 189 -1.51 8.83 -12.21
N ASP A 190 -2.63 8.29 -11.73
CA ASP A 190 -2.68 7.13 -10.86
C ASP A 190 -2.13 5.88 -11.53
N ILE A 191 -1.51 5.03 -10.72
CA ILE A 191 -1.05 3.72 -11.15
C ILE A 191 -1.94 2.66 -10.49
N VAL A 192 -2.71 1.97 -11.33
CA VAL A 192 -3.66 0.94 -10.90
C VAL A 192 -3.16 -0.45 -11.30
N LEU A 193 -3.22 -1.38 -10.34
CA LEU A 193 -3.00 -2.80 -10.57
C LEU A 193 -4.24 -3.58 -10.16
N CYS A 194 -4.84 -4.27 -11.11
CA CYS A 194 -6.02 -5.10 -10.86
C CYS A 194 -5.63 -6.49 -10.33
N LEU A 195 -6.41 -6.98 -9.37
CA LEU A 195 -6.33 -8.30 -8.78
C LEU A 195 -7.67 -9.01 -8.99
N LEU A 196 -7.60 -10.23 -9.54
CA LEU A 196 -8.73 -11.14 -9.51
C LEU A 196 -8.87 -11.67 -8.10
N ARG A 197 -10.09 -11.65 -7.57
CA ARG A 197 -10.43 -12.19 -6.27
C ARG A 197 -10.59 -13.71 -6.37
#